data_AF-A0A6C0D8I4-F1
#
_entry.id   AF-A0A6C0D8I4-F1
#
_cell.length_a   1.000
_cell.length_b   1.000
_cell.length_c   1.000
_cell.angle_alpha   90.00
_cell.angle_beta   90.00
_cell.angle_gamma   90.00
#
_symmetry.space_group_name_H-M   'P 1'
#
loop_
_entity.id
_entity.type
_entity.pdbx_description
1 polymer ?
#
loop_
_entity_poly.entity_id
_entity_poly.type
_entity_poly.pdbx_seq_one_letter_code
_entity_poly.pdbx_strand_id
1 'polypeptide(L)'
;MEQQQKDDQIIKEFRRIIQTIKKNVLNKLSYESNDLNTINKIVKRFIQFYIILKPVIYDNKSIETIPIEELKDLFYETLEEYNRSPYYQNKLEYYLKRDFIDFPLSLDEEQIDSFDIVEHYEEPRIVENNTMLTE
;
A
#
# COMPACT_ATOMS: atom_id res chain seq x y z
N MET A 1 12.63 13.34 13.88
CA MET A 1 13.54 13.23 12.72
C MET A 1 14.01 11.80 12.52
N GLU A 2 14.63 11.15 13.52
CA GLU A 2 15.16 9.77 13.35
C GLU A 2 14.07 8.72 13.07
N GLN A 3 12.90 8.80 13.74
CA GLN A 3 11.79 7.87 13.51
C GLN A 3 11.18 7.99 12.10
N GLN A 4 11.02 9.20 11.57
CA GLN A 4 10.46 9.42 10.23
C GLN A 4 11.37 8.88 9.12
N GLN A 5 12.69 9.00 9.29
CA GLN A 5 13.65 8.42 8.34
C GLN A 5 13.58 6.90 8.31
N LYS A 6 13.41 6.26 9.49
CA LYS A 6 13.14 4.82 9.57
C LYS A 6 11.81 4.47 8.91
N ASP A 7 10.75 5.24 9.19
CA ASP A 7 9.43 5.01 8.58
C ASP A 7 9.53 5.06 7.05
N ASP A 8 10.23 6.05 6.50
CA ASP A 8 10.42 6.20 5.05
C ASP A 8 11.21 5.04 4.43
N GLN A 9 12.24 4.51 5.12
CA GLN A 9 12.99 3.34 4.66
C GLN A 9 12.11 2.08 4.62
N ILE A 10 11.33 1.82 5.67
CA ILE A 10 10.43 0.66 5.70
C ILE A 10 9.31 0.81 4.66
N ILE A 11 8.77 2.02 4.46
CA ILE A 11 7.79 2.28 3.39
C ILE A 11 8.40 1.99 2.01
N LYS A 12 9.66 2.38 1.77
CA LYS A 12 10.36 2.06 0.52
C LYS A 12 10.45 0.56 0.29
N GLU A 13 10.90 -0.19 1.29
CA GLU A 13 10.99 -1.65 1.21
C GLU A 13 9.64 -2.30 0.94
N PHE A 14 8.60 -1.86 1.65
CA PHE A 14 7.24 -2.33 1.42
C PHE A 14 6.80 -2.08 -0.03
N ARG A 15 7.02 -0.87 -0.54
CA ARG A 15 6.67 -0.53 -1.93
C ARG A 15 7.45 -1.35 -2.95
N ARG A 16 8.71 -1.71 -2.69
CA ARG A 16 9.49 -2.61 -3.56
C ARG A 16 8.89 -4.01 -3.62
N ILE A 17 8.45 -4.55 -2.49
CA ILE A 17 7.72 -5.83 -2.44
C ILE A 17 6.44 -5.74 -3.27
N ILE A 18 5.68 -4.65 -3.13
CA ILE A 18 4.45 -4.41 -3.88
C ILE A 18 4.70 -4.38 -5.39
N GLN A 19 5.71 -3.63 -5.85
CA GLN A 19 6.04 -3.61 -7.29
C GLN A 19 6.48 -4.98 -7.79
N THR A 20 7.19 -5.76 -6.97
CA THR A 20 7.59 -7.14 -7.32
C THR A 20 6.35 -8.01 -7.53
N ILE A 21 5.37 -7.94 -6.62
CA ILE A 21 4.09 -8.64 -6.77
C ILE A 21 3.35 -8.16 -8.02
N LYS A 22 3.26 -6.85 -8.24
CA LYS A 22 2.59 -6.28 -9.41
C LYS A 22 3.21 -6.77 -10.70
N LYS A 23 4.53 -6.70 -10.81
CA LYS A 23 5.30 -7.17 -11.96
C LYS A 23 5.06 -8.66 -12.21
N ASN A 24 5.05 -9.48 -11.17
CA ASN A 24 4.78 -10.92 -11.29
C ASN A 24 3.35 -11.21 -11.76
N VAL A 25 2.35 -10.52 -11.22
CA VAL A 25 0.94 -10.67 -11.64
C VAL A 25 0.77 -10.21 -13.09
N LEU A 26 1.32 -9.05 -13.45
CA LEU A 26 1.26 -8.50 -14.80
C LEU A 26 1.99 -9.42 -15.79
N ASN A 27 3.18 -9.91 -15.46
CA ASN A 27 3.93 -10.82 -16.33
C ASN A 27 3.23 -12.16 -16.51
N LYS A 28 2.59 -12.70 -15.45
CA LYS A 28 1.87 -13.99 -15.55
C LYS A 28 0.62 -13.89 -16.41
N LEU A 29 -0.03 -12.71 -16.41
CA LEU A 29 -1.32 -12.49 -17.08
C LEU A 29 -1.19 -11.78 -18.43
N SER A 30 -0.07 -11.12 -18.73
CA SER A 30 0.22 -10.54 -20.06
C SER A 30 0.38 -11.60 -21.15
N TYR A 31 0.71 -12.84 -20.79
CA TYR A 31 0.70 -13.99 -21.72
C TYR A 31 -0.72 -14.45 -22.09
N GLU A 32 -1.78 -14.01 -21.39
CA GLU A 32 -3.17 -14.46 -21.57
C GLU A 32 -4.03 -13.55 -22.48
N SER A 33 -3.41 -12.75 -23.35
CA SER A 33 -4.03 -11.79 -24.31
C SER A 33 -4.46 -10.42 -23.73
N ASN A 34 -4.44 -9.39 -24.59
CA ASN A 34 -4.87 -7.99 -24.30
C ASN A 34 -6.39 -7.82 -24.14
N ASP A 35 -7.07 -8.85 -23.64
CA ASP A 35 -8.51 -8.89 -23.41
C ASP A 35 -8.89 -8.08 -22.16
N LEU A 36 -9.98 -7.31 -22.28
CA LEU A 36 -10.59 -6.53 -21.19
C LEU A 36 -10.89 -7.40 -19.95
N ASN A 37 -11.25 -8.67 -20.12
CA ASN A 37 -11.47 -9.59 -19.01
C ASN A 37 -10.18 -9.93 -18.26
N THR A 38 -9.05 -10.06 -18.95
CA THR A 38 -7.73 -10.24 -18.32
C THR A 38 -7.36 -9.02 -17.49
N ILE A 39 -7.55 -7.81 -18.03
CA ILE A 39 -7.36 -6.56 -17.29
C ILE A 39 -8.26 -6.50 -16.04
N ASN A 40 -9.54 -6.84 -16.18
CA ASN A 40 -10.48 -6.87 -15.05
C ASN A 40 -10.09 -7.89 -13.98
N LYS A 41 -9.54 -9.06 -14.37
CA LYS A 41 -9.03 -10.06 -13.42
C LYS A 41 -7.81 -9.53 -12.65
N ILE A 42 -6.88 -8.86 -13.33
CA ILE A 42 -5.70 -8.22 -12.73
C ILE A 42 -6.15 -7.19 -11.68
N VAL A 43 -7.03 -6.26 -12.07
CA VAL A 43 -7.53 -5.20 -11.17
C VAL A 43 -8.22 -5.80 -9.94
N LYS A 44 -9.12 -6.78 -10.13
CA LYS A 44 -9.80 -7.46 -9.02
C LYS A 44 -8.80 -8.12 -8.05
N ARG A 45 -7.74 -8.72 -8.58
CA ARG A 45 -6.71 -9.38 -7.76
C ARG A 45 -5.91 -8.37 -6.93
N PHE A 46 -5.54 -7.23 -7.49
CA PHE A 46 -4.88 -6.16 -6.73
C PHE A 46 -5.78 -5.55 -5.65
N ILE A 47 -7.07 -5.34 -5.94
CA ILE A 47 -8.04 -4.91 -4.93
C ILE A 47 -8.15 -5.94 -3.79
N GLN A 48 -8.16 -7.24 -4.10
CA GLN A 48 -8.14 -8.29 -3.08
C GLN A 48 -6.89 -8.24 -2.21
N PHE A 49 -5.71 -8.00 -2.79
CA PHE A 49 -4.48 -7.82 -2.00
C PHE A 49 -4.58 -6.62 -1.06
N TYR A 50 -5.11 -5.49 -1.53
CA TYR A 50 -5.36 -4.34 -0.66
C TYR A 50 -6.30 -4.69 0.51
N ILE A 51 -7.42 -5.38 0.24
CA ILE A 51 -8.39 -5.79 1.28
C ILE A 51 -7.74 -6.70 2.33
N ILE A 52 -6.84 -7.60 1.91
CA ILE A 52 -6.15 -8.54 2.81
C ILE A 52 -5.08 -7.84 3.66
N LEU A 53 -4.33 -6.91 3.07
CA LEU A 53 -3.25 -6.20 3.76
C LEU A 53 -3.77 -5.11 4.69
N LYS A 54 -4.90 -4.48 4.35
CA LYS A 54 -5.48 -3.36 5.10
C LYS A 54 -5.59 -3.66 6.61
N PRO A 55 -6.16 -4.79 7.08
CA PRO A 55 -6.27 -5.07 8.51
C PRO A 55 -4.93 -5.29 9.20
N VAL A 56 -3.94 -5.84 8.49
CA VAL A 56 -2.60 -6.05 9.05
C VAL A 56 -1.89 -4.72 9.24
N ILE A 57 -2.07 -3.78 8.30
CA ILE A 57 -1.35 -2.49 8.30
C ILE A 57 -2.03 -1.45 9.19
N TYR A 58 -3.36 -1.32 9.14
CA TYR A 58 -4.09 -0.25 9.85
C TYR A 58 -4.82 -0.74 11.11
N ASP A 59 -5.32 -1.99 11.11
CA ASP A 59 -6.07 -2.52 12.25
C ASP A 59 -5.14 -3.27 13.24
N ASN A 60 -3.82 -3.19 13.05
CA ASN A 60 -2.77 -3.87 13.83
C ASN A 60 -3.03 -5.37 14.01
N LYS A 61 -3.67 -6.02 13.03
CA LYS A 61 -3.82 -7.47 13.06
C LYS A 61 -2.49 -8.15 12.81
N SER A 62 -2.32 -9.33 13.39
CA SER A 62 -1.17 -10.19 13.10
C SER A 62 -1.10 -10.49 11.61
N ILE A 63 0.12 -10.50 11.06
CA ILE A 63 0.38 -10.91 9.67
C ILE A 63 -0.06 -12.36 9.41
N GLU A 64 -0.14 -13.18 10.45
CA GLU A 64 -0.66 -14.55 10.37
C GLU A 64 -2.12 -14.61 9.89
N THR A 65 -2.87 -13.49 9.99
CA THR A 65 -4.26 -13.39 9.52
C THR A 65 -4.40 -13.30 7.99
N ILE A 66 -3.30 -13.11 7.25
CA ILE A 66 -3.30 -13.15 5.79
C ILE A 66 -3.61 -14.59 5.33
N PRO A 67 -4.59 -14.82 4.44
CA PRO A 67 -4.96 -16.19 4.05
C PRO A 67 -4.05 -16.81 2.97
N ILE A 68 -3.01 -16.08 2.51
CA ILE A 68 -2.13 -16.47 1.41
C ILE A 68 -0.69 -16.53 1.92
N GLU A 69 -0.13 -17.73 2.05
CA GLU A 69 1.19 -17.95 2.63
C GLU A 69 2.32 -17.23 1.87
N GLU A 70 2.30 -17.27 0.54
CA GLU A 70 3.29 -16.56 -0.31
C GLU A 70 3.34 -15.05 -0.02
N LEU A 71 2.21 -14.45 0.36
CA LEU A 71 2.18 -13.04 0.74
C LEU A 71 2.71 -12.83 2.15
N LYS A 72 2.49 -13.76 3.08
CA LYS A 72 3.02 -13.64 4.44
C LYS A 72 4.53 -13.55 4.41
N ASP A 73 5.20 -14.49 3.76
CA ASP A 73 6.66 -14.55 3.69
C ASP A 73 7.24 -13.26 3.10
N LEU A 74 6.62 -12.71 2.07
CA LEU A 74 7.06 -11.48 1.41
C LEU A 74 6.93 -10.24 2.30
N PHE A 75 5.97 -10.19 3.22
CA PHE A 75 5.74 -9.02 4.07
C PHE A 75 6.18 -9.21 5.52
N TYR A 76 6.54 -10.42 5.93
CA TYR A 76 6.88 -10.79 7.32
C TYR A 76 7.98 -9.91 7.90
N GLU A 77 9.14 -9.89 7.24
CA GLU A 77 10.31 -9.12 7.66
C GLU A 77 10.02 -7.62 7.74
N THR A 78 9.18 -7.09 6.84
CA THR A 78 8.86 -5.65 6.79
C THR A 78 7.80 -5.24 7.82
N LEU A 79 6.93 -6.16 8.26
CA LEU A 79 5.77 -5.83 9.10
C LEU A 79 5.85 -6.31 10.54
N GLU A 80 6.60 -7.37 10.86
CA GLU A 80 6.55 -8.00 12.18
C GLU A 80 7.43 -7.30 13.23
N GLU A 81 8.55 -6.71 12.84
CA GLU A 81 9.55 -6.17 13.78
C GLU A 81 9.55 -4.64 13.90
N TYR A 82 8.65 -3.95 13.19
CA TYR A 82 8.68 -2.50 13.08
C TYR A 82 7.67 -1.78 13.99
N ASN A 83 8.15 -0.84 14.83
CA ASN A 83 7.29 0.03 15.62
C ASN A 83 6.67 1.11 14.72
N ARG A 84 5.40 0.92 14.36
CA ARG A 84 4.68 1.72 13.36
C ARG A 84 4.24 3.05 13.95
N SER A 85 4.74 4.15 13.40
CA SER A 85 4.25 5.49 13.75
C SER A 85 2.94 5.81 13.01
N PRO A 86 2.17 6.81 13.47
CA PRO A 86 1.03 7.33 12.69
C PRO A 86 1.43 7.82 11.29
N TYR A 87 2.63 8.39 11.16
CA TYR A 87 3.18 8.83 9.87
C TYR A 87 3.40 7.65 8.93
N TYR A 88 3.98 6.55 9.44
CA TYR A 88 4.14 5.30 8.69
C TYR A 88 2.81 4.79 8.17
N GLN A 89 1.80 4.69 9.04
CA GLN A 89 0.48 4.15 8.69
C GLN A 89 -0.18 4.99 7.59
N ASN A 90 -0.26 6.31 7.76
CA ASN A 90 -0.89 7.20 6.79
C ASN A 90 -0.19 7.17 5.41
N LYS A 91 1.14 7.25 5.42
CA LYS A 91 1.92 7.30 4.18
C LYS A 91 1.90 5.97 3.45
N LEU A 92 1.97 4.85 4.16
CA LEU A 92 1.84 3.53 3.56
C LEU A 92 0.43 3.30 2.99
N GLU A 93 -0.62 3.82 3.64
CA GLU A 93 -1.99 3.79 3.11
C GLU A 93 -2.13 4.50 1.78
N TYR A 94 -1.62 5.71 1.72
CA TYR A 94 -1.61 6.48 0.49
C TYR A 94 -0.98 5.69 -0.65
N TYR A 95 0.22 5.13 -0.44
CA TYR A 95 0.90 4.39 -1.50
C TYR A 95 0.20 3.09 -1.86
N LEU A 96 -0.40 2.37 -0.91
CA LEU A 96 -1.10 1.13 -1.21
C LEU A 96 -2.39 1.35 -2.00
N LYS A 97 -3.16 2.39 -1.67
CA LYS A 97 -4.32 2.80 -2.47
C LYS A 97 -3.88 3.20 -3.88
N ARG A 98 -2.85 4.04 -3.97
CA ARG A 98 -2.29 4.46 -5.25
C ARG A 98 -1.86 3.25 -6.10
N ASP A 99 -1.07 2.34 -5.53
CA ASP A 99 -0.45 1.24 -6.27
C ASP A 99 -1.43 0.11 -6.64
N PHE A 100 -2.45 -0.18 -5.80
CA PHE A 100 -3.38 -1.29 -6.06
C PHE A 100 -4.76 -0.90 -6.57
N ILE A 101 -5.22 0.32 -6.30
CA ILE A 101 -6.57 0.77 -6.63
C ILE A 101 -6.53 1.81 -7.76
N ASP A 102 -5.76 2.88 -7.58
CA ASP A 102 -5.77 3.99 -8.53
C ASP A 102 -4.94 3.70 -9.78
N PHE A 103 -3.78 3.05 -9.62
CA PHE A 103 -2.84 2.72 -10.70
C PHE A 103 -2.40 1.24 -10.71
N PRO A 104 -3.34 0.27 -10.73
CA PRO A 104 -3.05 -1.15 -10.62
C PRO A 104 -2.13 -1.69 -11.73
N LEU A 105 -2.11 -1.06 -12.90
CA LEU A 105 -1.33 -1.50 -14.07
C LEU A 105 0.02 -0.76 -14.23
N SER A 106 0.27 0.28 -13.43
CA SER A 106 1.53 1.04 -13.49
C SER A 106 2.65 0.34 -12.72
N LEU A 107 3.86 0.28 -13.29
CA LEU A 107 5.08 -0.14 -12.61
C LEU A 107 5.94 1.11 -12.36
N ASP A 108 5.70 1.81 -11.25
CA ASP A 108 6.42 3.03 -10.87
C ASP A 108 7.74 2.68 -10.14
N GLU A 109 8.64 1.95 -10.81
CA GLU A 109 9.95 1.57 -10.22
C GLU A 109 10.85 2.80 -10.00
N GLU A 110 10.82 3.79 -10.91
CA GLU A 110 11.66 5.02 -10.82
C GLU A 110 11.26 5.96 -9.67
N GLN A 111 9.98 5.93 -9.22
CA GLN A 111 9.50 6.81 -8.14
C GLN A 111 9.73 6.25 -6.73
N ILE A 112 10.26 5.03 -6.61
CA ILE A 112 10.55 4.40 -5.31
C ILE A 112 11.93 4.82 -4.79
N ASP A 113 12.85 5.13 -5.69
CA ASP A 113 14.19 5.59 -5.30
C ASP A 113 14.23 7.12 -5.14
N SER A 114 13.37 7.86 -5.84
CA SER A 114 13.27 9.33 -5.81
C SER A 114 12.38 9.90 -4.69
N PHE A 115 12.41 9.34 -3.47
CA PHE A 115 11.81 10.01 -2.29
C PHE A 115 12.58 11.29 -1.90
N ASP A 116 12.93 12.13 -2.88
CA ASP A 116 13.13 13.53 -2.64
C ASP A 116 11.78 14.07 -2.16
N ILE A 117 11.67 14.08 -0.83
CA ILE A 117 10.73 14.80 0.02
C ILE A 117 9.52 15.32 -0.76
N VAL A 118 8.41 14.56 -0.75
CA VAL A 118 7.10 15.20 -0.96
C VAL A 118 6.93 16.13 0.24
N GLU A 119 7.34 17.39 0.08
CA GLU A 119 7.45 18.36 1.18
C GLU A 119 6.14 18.54 1.91
N HIS A 120 4.99 18.30 1.29
CA HIS A 120 3.67 18.49 1.92
C HIS A 120 2.76 17.29 1.72
N TYR A 121 2.70 16.41 2.73
CA TYR A 121 1.48 15.66 3.00
C TYR A 121 0.53 16.61 3.75
N GLU A 122 -0.42 17.22 3.05
CA GLU A 122 -1.56 17.83 3.73
C GLU A 122 -2.48 16.70 4.20
N GLU A 123 -2.53 16.47 5.51
CA GLU A 123 -3.56 15.63 6.11
C GLU A 123 -4.96 16.13 5.67
N PRO A 124 -5.90 15.22 5.34
CA PRO A 124 -7.27 15.61 5.06
C PRO A 124 -7.84 16.30 6.31
N ARG A 125 -8.10 17.61 6.20
CA ARG A 125 -8.75 18.37 7.27
C ARG A 125 -10.14 17.77 7.52
N ILE A 126 -10.35 17.25 8.72
CA ILE A 126 -11.70 16.98 9.21
C ILE A 126 -12.40 18.34 9.27
N VAL A 127 -13.38 18.56 8.40
CA VAL A 127 -14.31 19.67 8.55
C VAL A 127 -15.19 19.31 9.74
N GLU A 128 -14.82 19.76 10.93
CA GLU A 128 -15.74 19.80 12.07
C GLU A 128 -16.86 20.77 11.69
N ASN A 129 -17.98 20.23 11.22
CA ASN A 129 -19.24 20.96 11.20
C ASN A 129 -19.65 21.18 12.65
N ASN A 130 -19.12 22.22 13.28
CA ASN A 130 -19.72 22.83 14.45
C ASN A 130 -20.99 23.55 13.99
N THR A 131 -22.03 22.78 13.70
CA THR A 131 -23.40 23.29 13.82
C THR A 131 -23.63 23.43 15.31
N MET A 132 -23.32 24.61 15.86
CA MET A 132 -23.93 25.04 17.11
C MET A 132 -25.45 25.04 16.86
N LEU A 133 -26.11 23.97 17.29
CA LEU A 133 -27.53 24.02 17.61
C LEU A 133 -27.63 24.83 18.90
N THR A 134 -27.73 26.15 18.76
CA THR A 134 -28.34 26.96 19.81
C THR A 134 -29.85 26.72 19.76
N GLU A 135 -30.40 26.45 20.94
CA GLU A 135 -31.81 26.17 21.27
C GLU A 135 -32.85 27.06 20.55
#